data_AF-A0A2N0QYC6-F1
#
_entry.id   AF-A0A2N0QYC6-F1
#
_cell.length_a   1.000
_cell.length_b   1.000
_cell.length_c   1.000
_cell.angle_alpha   90.00
_cell.angle_beta   90.00
_cell.angle_gamma   90.00
#
_symmetry.space_group_name_H-M   'P 1'
#
loop_
_entity.id
_entity.type
_entity.pdbx_description
1 polymer ?
#
loop_
_entity_poly.entity_id
_entity_poly.type
_entity_poly.pdbx_seq_one_letter_code
_entity_poly.pdbx_strand_id
1 'polypeptide(L)' 'SAPTNFKEIRFGSEFKFSLEMLKEFLENWRGRSELSLFTIDPIYISGDYAKLINKYKIDKVIKDFSNEYYRLNYCIDDLD' A
#
# COMPACT_ATOMS: atom_id res chain seq x y z
N SER A 1 -12.38 -18.32 -4.63
CA SER A 1 -10.93 -18.09 -4.75
C SER A 1 -10.70 -16.65 -5.19
N ALA A 2 -9.58 -16.00 -4.83
CA ALA A 2 -9.23 -14.76 -5.53
C ALA A 2 -8.76 -15.11 -6.93
N PRO A 3 -9.00 -14.26 -7.93
CA PRO A 3 -8.45 -14.44 -9.27
C PRO A 3 -6.93 -14.52 -9.19
N THR A 4 -6.30 -15.51 -9.85
CA THR A 4 -4.83 -15.67 -9.90
C THR A 4 -4.11 -14.50 -10.56
N ASN A 5 -4.86 -13.61 -11.22
CA ASN A 5 -4.38 -12.40 -11.87
C ASN A 5 -4.51 -11.14 -11.00
N PHE A 6 -5.03 -11.21 -9.78
CA PHE A 6 -5.08 -10.03 -8.90
C PHE A 6 -3.70 -9.77 -8.30
N LYS A 7 -3.09 -8.63 -8.70
CA LYS A 7 -1.67 -8.34 -8.42
C LYS A 7 -1.43 -6.97 -7.78
N GLU A 8 -2.39 -6.05 -7.80
CA GLU A 8 -2.17 -4.68 -7.33
C GLU A 8 -3.42 -4.04 -6.72
N ILE A 9 -3.23 -3.27 -5.64
CA ILE A 9 -4.23 -2.33 -5.10
C ILE A 9 -3.65 -0.92 -5.12
N ARG A 10 -4.46 0.03 -5.61
CA ARG A 10 -4.19 1.47 -5.57
C ARG A 10 -5.21 2.16 -4.69
N PHE A 11 -4.78 3.01 -3.76
CA PHE A 11 -5.68 3.75 -2.86
C PHE A 11 -5.13 5.15 -2.57
N GLY A 12 -6.02 6.15 -2.55
CA GLY A 12 -5.69 7.57 -2.44
C GLY A 12 -6.07 8.22 -1.12
N SER A 13 -6.02 9.55 -1.07
CA SER A 13 -6.33 10.35 0.13
C SER A 13 -7.76 10.19 0.64
N GLU A 14 -8.72 10.02 -0.26
CA GLU A 14 -10.15 9.93 0.08
C GLU A 14 -10.54 8.59 0.72
N PHE A 15 -9.70 7.55 0.55
CA PHE A 15 -9.94 6.23 1.12
C PHE A 15 -8.68 5.71 1.81
N LYS A 16 -8.73 5.70 3.15
CA LYS A 16 -7.61 5.26 3.99
C LYS A 16 -8.02 4.04 4.79
N PHE A 17 -7.22 2.99 4.71
CA PHE A 17 -7.27 1.92 5.69
C PHE A 17 -6.84 2.46 7.06
N SER A 18 -7.57 2.07 8.11
CA SER A 18 -6.98 2.07 9.45
C SER A 18 -5.83 1.05 9.49
N LEU A 19 -4.92 1.22 10.45
CA LEU A 19 -3.79 0.31 10.62
C LEU A 19 -4.26 -1.13 10.87
N GLU A 20 -5.31 -1.30 11.66
CA GLU A 20 -5.92 -2.58 11.98
C GLU A 20 -6.55 -3.23 10.74
N MET A 21 -7.33 -2.47 9.96
CA MET A 21 -7.95 -2.98 8.74
C MET A 21 -6.90 -3.38 7.70
N LEU A 22 -5.82 -2.61 7.54
CA LEU A 22 -4.73 -2.98 6.64
C LEU A 22 -4.04 -4.27 7.09
N LYS A 23 -3.81 -4.42 8.40
CA LYS A 23 -3.23 -5.64 8.96
C LYS A 23 -4.13 -6.84 8.73
N GLU A 24 -5.43 -6.73 9.04
CA GLU A 24 -6.40 -7.81 8.85
C GLU A 24 -6.50 -8.21 7.38
N PHE A 25 -6.54 -7.22 6.47
CA PHE A 25 -6.52 -7.45 5.04
C PHE A 25 -5.29 -8.26 4.59
N LEU A 26 -4.07 -7.84 5.00
CA LEU A 26 -2.83 -8.50 4.61
C LEU A 26 -2.69 -9.89 5.21
N GLU A 27 -3.17 -10.10 6.44
CA GLU A 27 -3.18 -11.41 7.07
C GLU A 27 -4.10 -12.38 6.31
N ASN A 28 -5.30 -11.93 5.94
CA ASN A 28 -6.23 -12.69 5.11
C ASN A 28 -5.75 -12.88 3.65
N TRP A 29 -4.73 -12.12 3.23
CA TRP A 29 -4.08 -12.27 1.93
C TRP A 29 -3.03 -13.38 1.89
N ARG A 30 -2.58 -13.89 3.04
CA ARG A 30 -1.59 -14.98 3.09
C ARG A 30 -2.05 -16.21 2.29
N GLY A 31 -1.06 -16.93 1.72
CA GLY A 31 -1.30 -18.11 0.89
C GLY A 31 -1.77 -17.80 -0.54
N ARG A 32 -1.84 -16.51 -0.92
CA ARG A 32 -2.12 -16.06 -2.29
C ARG A 32 -0.83 -15.55 -2.95
N SER A 33 -0.93 -15.19 -4.23
CA SER A 33 0.16 -14.48 -4.91
C SER A 33 0.44 -13.13 -4.25
N GLU A 34 1.71 -12.77 -4.20
CA GLU A 34 2.18 -11.50 -3.63
C GLU A 34 1.48 -10.30 -4.27
N LEU A 35 1.11 -9.32 -3.45
CA LEU A 35 0.35 -8.15 -3.84
C LEU A 35 1.24 -6.91 -3.94
N SER A 36 1.04 -6.08 -4.96
CA SER A 36 1.65 -4.76 -5.05
C SER A 36 0.71 -3.71 -4.46
N LEU A 37 1.23 -2.78 -3.68
CA LEU A 37 0.46 -1.71 -3.06
C LEU A 37 0.94 -0.35 -3.57
N PHE A 38 0.02 0.50 -3.98
CA PHE A 38 0.30 1.85 -4.43
C PHE A 38 -0.59 2.85 -3.69
N THR A 39 0.02 3.93 -3.20
CA THR A 39 -0.73 5.03 -2.57
C THR A 39 -0.09 6.38 -2.82
N ILE A 40 -0.84 7.43 -2.57
CA ILE A 40 -0.37 8.83 -2.62
C ILE A 40 -0.37 9.46 -1.23
N ASP A 41 -0.81 8.74 -0.20
CA ASP A 41 -0.94 9.30 1.15
C ASP A 41 0.33 9.03 1.99
N PRO A 42 0.98 10.08 2.54
CA PRO A 42 2.25 9.94 3.24
C PRO A 42 2.15 9.19 4.59
N ILE A 43 0.96 8.94 5.13
CA ILE A 43 0.84 8.16 6.38
C ILE A 43 1.43 6.75 6.24
N TYR A 44 1.37 6.18 5.03
CA TYR A 44 1.80 4.79 4.77
C TYR A 44 3.34 4.63 4.69
N ILE A 45 4.10 5.72 4.61
CA ILE A 45 5.57 5.68 4.63
C ILE A 45 6.16 5.99 6.01
N SER A 46 5.33 6.13 7.04
CA SER A 46 5.78 6.50 8.39
C SER A 46 5.18 5.64 9.49
N GLY A 47 5.78 5.71 10.68
CA GLY A 47 5.25 5.12 11.90
C GLY A 47 4.95 3.62 11.81
N ASP A 48 3.81 3.21 12.34
CA ASP A 48 3.43 1.80 12.40
C ASP A 48 2.97 1.24 11.05
N TYR A 49 2.51 2.08 10.12
CA TYR A 49 2.21 1.63 8.76
C TYR A 49 3.46 1.17 8.03
N ALA A 50 4.57 1.93 8.11
CA ALA A 50 5.84 1.55 7.50
C ALA A 50 6.37 0.22 8.07
N LYS A 51 6.27 0.02 9.40
CA LYS A 51 6.63 -1.25 10.04
C LYS A 51 5.76 -2.41 9.56
N LEU A 52 4.46 -2.19 9.46
CA LEU A 52 3.50 -3.18 8.99
C LEU A 52 3.80 -3.60 7.55
N ILE A 53 3.96 -2.65 6.64
CA ILE A 53 4.29 -2.90 5.24
C ILE A 53 5.61 -3.66 5.12
N ASN A 54 6.65 -3.26 5.86
CA ASN A 54 7.94 -3.93 5.80
C ASN A 54 7.87 -5.38 6.31
N LYS A 55 7.11 -5.62 7.39
CA LYS A 55 6.83 -6.99 7.88
C LYS A 55 6.22 -7.84 6.77
N TYR A 56 5.16 -7.35 6.12
CA TYR A 56 4.46 -8.14 5.10
C TYR A 56 5.23 -8.25 3.77
N LYS A 57 6.22 -7.38 3.51
CA LYS A 57 7.23 -7.60 2.46
C LYS A 57 8.15 -8.78 2.79
N ILE A 58 8.69 -8.84 4.01
CA ILE A 58 9.53 -9.95 4.47
C ILE A 58 8.76 -11.28 4.40
N ASP A 59 7.49 -11.24 4.79
CA ASP A 59 6.59 -12.39 4.77
C ASP A 59 6.11 -12.79 3.36
N LYS A 60 6.57 -12.12 2.30
CA LYS A 60 6.17 -12.36 0.91
C LYS A 60 4.66 -12.30 0.69
N VAL A 61 4.00 -11.38 1.38
CA VAL A 61 2.59 -11.02 1.14
C VAL A 61 2.53 -9.80 0.23
N ILE A 62 3.43 -8.84 0.46
CA ILE A 62 3.61 -7.66 -0.38
C ILE A 62 4.81 -7.87 -1.29
N LYS A 63 4.60 -7.79 -2.59
CA LYS A 63 5.66 -7.81 -3.60
C LYS A 63 6.38 -6.45 -3.63
N ASP A 64 5.61 -5.42 -3.95
CA ASP A 64 6.08 -4.05 -4.15
C ASP A 64 5.19 -3.08 -3.38
N PHE A 65 5.79 -2.00 -2.87
CA PHE A 65 5.05 -0.90 -2.25
C PHE A 65 5.62 0.42 -2.77
N SER A 66 4.74 1.26 -3.31
CA SER A 66 5.09 2.59 -3.84
C SER A 66 4.21 3.67 -3.22
N ASN A 67 4.83 4.79 -2.87
CA ASN A 67 4.16 5.99 -2.41
C ASN A 67 4.61 7.18 -3.28
N GLU A 68 3.67 7.84 -3.95
CA GLU A 68 3.97 8.96 -4.85
C GLU A 68 3.54 10.33 -4.30
N TYR A 69 3.42 10.47 -2.97
CA TYR A 69 3.05 11.73 -2.33
C TYR A 69 3.89 12.92 -2.84
N TYR A 70 5.22 12.78 -2.79
CA TYR A 70 6.11 13.86 -3.21
C TYR A 70 6.03 14.16 -4.71
N ARG A 71 5.80 13.15 -5.57
CA ARG A 71 5.70 13.36 -7.02
C ARG A 71 4.46 14.16 -7.42
N LEU A 72 3.34 13.98 -6.71
CA LEU A 72 2.13 14.74 -7.00
C LEU A 72 2.21 16.19 -6.53
N ASN A 73 2.88 16.46 -5.40
CA ASN A 73 3.08 17.85 -4.95
C ASN A 73 3.88 18.66 -5.97
N TYR A 74 4.98 18.11 -6.52
CA TYR A 74 5.74 18.80 -7.58
C TYR A 74 4.90 19.09 -8.83
N CYS A 75 4.04 18.16 -9.27
CA CYS A 75 3.20 18.38 -10.44
C CYS A 75 2.09 19.43 -10.21
N ILE A 76 1.69 19.69 -8.97
CA ILE A 76 0.72 20.76 -8.64
C ILE A 76 1.44 22.10 -8.55
N ASP A 77 2.63 22.14 -7.95
CA ASP A 77 3.44 23.37 -7.85
C ASP A 77 3.89 23.88 -9.23
N ASP A 78 4.06 22.99 -10.22
CA ASP A 78 4.39 23.33 -11.62
C ASP A 78 3.17 23.82 -12.46
N LEU A 79 1.98 23.87 -11.89
CA LEU A 79 0.75 24.34 -12.56
C LEU A 79 0.36 25.79 -12.19
N ASP A 80 1.12 26.44 -11.32
CA ASP A 80 0.93 27.85 -10.89
C ASP A 80 1.82 28.85 -11.66
#